data_AF-X0TAL7-F1
#
_entry.id   AF-X0TAL7-F1
#
_cell.length_a   1.000
_cell.length_b   1.000
_cell.length_c   1.000
_cell.angle_alpha   90.00
_cell.angle_beta   90.00
_cell.angle_gamma   90.00
#
_symmetry.space_group_name_H-M   'P 1'
#
loop_
_entity.id
_entity.type
_entity.pdbx_description
1 polymer ?
#
loop_
_entity_poly.entity_id
_entity_poly.type
_entity_poly.pdbx_seq_one_letter_code
_entity_poly.pdbx_strand_id
1 'polypeptide(L)'
;QFYLFDCEDDSEAAAALFQRVFEWARAHNLDTLVGPKGFSAFDGYGLLQKGFEHRQMMNMMNYNYPYYLRLVDEAGFEKEVDFVSHFVILEDLR
;
A
#
# COMPACT_ATOMS: atom_id res chain seq x y z
N GLN A 1 12.60 -1.60 2.32
CA GLN A 1 11.22 -1.95 1.87
C GLN A 1 10.54 -2.74 2.96
N PHE A 2 9.20 -2.69 3.06
CA PHE A 2 8.43 -3.51 4.01
C PHE A 2 7.31 -4.29 3.30
N TYR A 3 6.95 -5.44 3.87
CA TYR A 3 6.03 -6.40 3.24
C TYR A 3 4.55 -6.05 3.45
N LEU A 4 4.14 -5.89 4.71
CA LEU A 4 2.74 -5.69 5.11
C LEU A 4 2.64 -4.52 6.08
N PHE A 5 1.54 -3.78 5.97
CA PHE A 5 1.03 -2.89 7.00
C PHE A 5 -0.44 -3.24 7.23
N ASP A 6 -0.81 -3.43 8.49
CA ASP A 6 -2.18 -3.67 8.93
C ASP A 6 -2.35 -3.04 10.32
N CYS A 7 -3.45 -2.32 10.49
CA CYS A 7 -3.83 -1.60 11.68
C CYS A 7 -5.32 -1.29 11.59
N GLU A 8 -5.99 -1.24 12.74
CA GLU A 8 -7.33 -0.67 12.84
C GLU A 8 -7.32 0.82 12.44
N ASP A 9 -8.51 1.43 12.31
CA ASP A 9 -8.67 2.86 12.00
C ASP A 9 -8.24 3.77 13.18
N ASP A 10 -6.96 3.71 13.52
CA ASP A 10 -6.32 4.35 14.67
C ASP A 10 -4.98 4.97 14.25
N SER A 11 -4.98 6.30 14.19
CA SER A 11 -3.80 7.10 13.82
C SER A 11 -2.67 7.00 14.83
N GLU A 12 -2.96 6.86 16.13
CA GLU A 12 -1.93 6.77 17.17
C GLU A 12 -1.21 5.42 17.06
N ALA A 13 -1.97 4.34 16.89
CA ALA A 13 -1.41 3.00 16.70
C ALA A 13 -0.59 2.92 15.41
N ALA A 14 -1.11 3.44 14.28
CA ALA A 14 -0.37 3.47 13.02
C ALA A 14 0.94 4.27 13.14
N ALA A 15 0.89 5.46 13.75
CA ALA A 15 2.07 6.28 13.97
C ALA A 15 3.10 5.56 14.84
N ALA A 16 2.70 4.89 15.93
CA ALA A 16 3.60 4.14 16.79
C ALA A 16 4.30 3.00 16.04
N LEU A 17 3.55 2.24 15.21
CA LEU A 17 4.10 1.17 14.38
C LEU A 17 5.15 1.71 13.40
N PHE A 18 4.84 2.77 12.65
CA PHE A 18 5.76 3.34 11.67
C PHE A 18 6.98 4.01 12.31
N GLN A 19 6.80 4.74 13.42
CA GLN A 19 7.94 5.33 14.13
C GLN A 19 8.95 4.26 14.57
N ARG A 20 8.48 3.12 15.06
CA ARG A 20 9.36 2.02 15.45
C ARG A 20 10.18 1.48 14.26
N VAL A 21 9.56 1.41 13.08
CA VAL A 21 10.24 1.00 11.84
C VAL A 21 11.24 2.06 11.38
N PHE A 22 10.88 3.35 11.44
CA PHE A 22 11.79 4.44 11.08
C PHE A 22 13.02 4.49 11.99
N GLU A 23 12.85 4.31 13.30
CA GLU A 23 13.96 4.20 14.25
C GLU A 23 14.88 3.03 13.91
N TRP A 24 14.29 1.86 13.61
CA TRP A 24 15.07 0.69 13.21
C TRP A 24 15.84 0.95 11.91
N ALA A 25 15.21 1.57 10.91
CA ALA A 25 15.84 1.90 9.64
C ALA A 25 17.02 2.85 9.83
N ARG A 26 16.83 3.95 10.57
CA ARG A 26 17.88 4.92 10.89
C ARG A 26 19.06 4.29 11.62
N ALA A 27 18.80 3.39 12.57
CA ALA A 27 19.85 2.65 13.29
C ALA A 27 20.71 1.77 12.37
N HIS A 28 20.20 1.40 11.19
CA HIS A 28 20.91 0.62 10.17
C HIS A 28 21.41 1.48 8.99
N ASN A 29 21.47 2.81 9.17
CA ASN A 29 21.87 3.76 8.13
C ASN A 29 21.01 3.68 6.85
N LEU A 30 19.72 3.35 7.01
CA LEU A 30 18.74 3.42 5.94
C LEU A 30 18.00 4.75 6.02
N ASP A 31 17.85 5.43 4.89
CA ASP A 31 17.17 6.72 4.75
C ASP A 31 15.79 6.62 4.08
N THR A 32 15.50 5.48 3.45
CA THR A 32 14.33 5.32 2.57
C THR A 32 13.53 4.08 2.96
N LEU A 33 12.21 4.24 3.09
CA LEU A 33 11.26 3.16 3.32
C LEU A 33 10.16 3.18 2.26
N VAL A 34 9.97 2.04 1.58
CA VAL A 34 8.97 1.87 0.52
C VAL A 34 8.16 0.60 0.78
N GLY A 35 6.84 0.68 0.63
CA GLY A 35 5.93 -0.45 0.78
C GLY A 35 4.46 0.00 0.94
N PRO A 36 3.54 -0.95 1.18
CA PRO A 36 3.79 -2.39 1.28
C PRO A 36 4.15 -2.99 -0.08
N LYS A 37 5.18 -3.85 -0.10
CA LYS A 37 5.63 -4.55 -1.30
C LYS A 37 5.92 -6.00 -0.97
N GLY A 38 5.22 -6.91 -1.64
CA GLY A 38 5.42 -8.34 -1.46
C GLY A 38 6.76 -8.88 -1.97
N PHE A 39 7.03 -10.17 -1.70
CA PHE A 39 8.32 -10.81 -1.99
C PHE A 39 8.44 -11.28 -3.44
N SER A 40 7.32 -11.49 -4.13
CA SER A 40 7.24 -11.99 -5.49
C SER A 40 6.41 -11.06 -6.37
N ALA A 41 6.44 -11.30 -7.68
CA ALA A 41 5.56 -10.62 -8.63
C ALA A 41 4.07 -10.93 -8.40
N PHE A 42 3.76 -12.03 -7.69
CA PHE A 42 2.41 -12.52 -7.42
C PHE A 42 1.79 -11.97 -6.15
N ASP A 43 2.57 -11.23 -5.37
CA ASP A 43 2.09 -10.56 -4.18
C ASP A 43 1.59 -9.15 -4.51
N GLY A 44 0.59 -8.69 -3.77
CA GLY A 44 0.04 -7.35 -3.93
C GLY A 44 1.05 -6.26 -3.62
N TYR A 45 1.03 -5.21 -4.45
CA TYR A 45 1.82 -3.98 -4.22
C TYR A 45 0.93 -2.81 -3.85
N GLY A 46 1.44 -1.98 -2.93
CA GLY A 46 0.79 -0.74 -2.53
C GLY A 46 -0.54 -0.95 -1.82
N LEU A 47 -1.37 0.09 -1.83
CA LEU A 47 -2.70 0.11 -1.23
C LEU A 47 -3.75 0.43 -2.29
N LEU A 48 -4.95 -0.11 -2.11
CA LEU A 48 -6.10 0.24 -2.94
C LEU A 48 -6.48 1.69 -2.70
N GLN A 49 -6.42 2.51 -3.76
CA GLN A 49 -6.79 3.92 -3.70
C GLN A 49 -8.19 4.21 -4.28
N LYS A 50 -8.60 3.47 -5.31
CA LYS A 50 -9.86 3.64 -6.05
C LYS A 50 -10.40 2.29 -6.46
N GLY A 51 -11.72 2.18 -6.66
CA GLY A 51 -12.37 0.94 -7.09
C GLY A 51 -12.82 0.05 -5.94
N PHE A 52 -13.14 0.61 -4.77
CA PHE A 52 -13.68 -0.12 -3.60
C PHE A 52 -15.06 -0.75 -3.86
N GLU A 53 -15.74 -0.34 -4.93
CA GLU A 53 -16.97 -0.92 -5.45
C GLU A 53 -16.74 -2.21 -6.24
N HIS A 54 -15.47 -2.53 -6.57
CA HIS A 54 -15.07 -3.70 -7.34
C HIS A 54 -14.29 -4.67 -6.47
N ARG A 55 -14.37 -5.97 -6.79
CA ARG A 55 -13.44 -6.96 -6.21
C ARG A 55 -12.08 -6.83 -6.88
N GLN A 56 -11.03 -7.28 -6.19
CA GLN A 56 -9.68 -7.37 -6.77
C GLN A 56 -9.72 -8.13 -8.10
N MET A 57 -9.20 -7.50 -9.16
CA MET A 57 -9.19 -8.09 -10.51
C MET A 57 -8.11 -9.17 -10.66
N MET A 58 -6.98 -9.02 -9.96
CA MET A 58 -5.84 -9.94 -10.01
C MET A 58 -5.36 -10.24 -8.59
N ASN A 59 -4.75 -11.42 -8.40
CA ASN A 59 -4.18 -11.83 -7.11
C ASN A 59 -3.07 -10.90 -6.61
N MET A 60 -2.33 -10.27 -7.52
CA MET A 60 -1.24 -9.33 -7.23
C MET A 60 -1.73 -7.89 -6.96
N MET A 61 -2.96 -7.72 -6.47
CA MET A 61 -3.51 -6.44 -6.02
C MET A 61 -3.88 -6.52 -4.55
N ASN A 62 -3.57 -5.51 -3.74
CA ASN A 62 -4.03 -5.46 -2.34
C ASN A 62 -5.47 -4.92 -2.27
N TYR A 63 -6.17 -5.25 -1.18
CA TYR A 63 -7.51 -4.75 -0.88
C TYR A 63 -7.59 -4.43 0.61
N ASN A 64 -7.72 -3.16 0.90
CA ASN A 64 -7.73 -2.60 2.25
C ASN A 64 -8.95 -1.72 2.44
N TYR A 65 -9.19 -1.30 3.67
CA TYR A 65 -10.19 -0.27 3.94
C TYR A 65 -9.70 1.11 3.44
N PRO A 66 -10.60 2.04 3.07
CA PRO A 66 -10.22 3.37 2.61
C PRO A 66 -9.36 4.17 3.60
N TYR A 67 -9.53 3.93 4.91
CA TYR A 67 -8.80 4.67 5.95
C TYR A 67 -7.30 4.41 5.94
N TYR A 68 -6.83 3.30 5.35
CA TYR A 68 -5.40 2.98 5.28
C TYR A 68 -4.58 4.07 4.61
N LEU A 69 -5.14 4.72 3.58
CA LEU A 69 -4.47 5.81 2.87
C LEU A 69 -4.18 6.98 3.82
N ARG A 70 -5.19 7.35 4.62
CA ARG A 70 -5.05 8.40 5.63
C ARG A 70 -3.99 8.04 6.67
N LEU A 71 -3.96 6.78 7.14
CA LEU A 71 -2.97 6.33 8.13
C LEU A 71 -1.53 6.41 7.60
N VAL A 72 -1.28 6.04 6.34
CA VAL A 72 0.07 6.13 5.76
C VAL A 72 0.45 7.58 5.41
N ASP A 73 -0.50 8.39 4.95
CA ASP A 73 -0.27 9.82 4.67
C ASP A 73 0.07 10.57 5.97
N GLU A 74 -0.67 10.32 7.06
CA GLU A 74 -0.40 10.90 8.39
C GLU A 74 0.97 10.44 8.96
N ALA A 75 1.43 9.25 8.58
CA ALA A 75 2.76 8.75 8.95
C ALA A 75 3.90 9.35 8.10
N GLY A 76 3.58 10.18 7.10
CA GLY A 76 4.54 10.87 6.24
C GLY A 76 5.00 10.08 5.03
N PHE A 77 4.25 9.06 4.61
CA PHE A 77 4.50 8.40 3.32
C PHE A 77 4.00 9.27 2.17
N GLU A 78 4.67 9.15 1.03
CA GLU A 78 4.28 9.79 -0.21
C GLU A 78 4.06 8.71 -1.28
N LYS A 79 3.23 9.04 -2.27
CA LYS A 79 2.93 8.11 -3.36
C LYS A 79 4.14 7.96 -4.28
N GLU A 80 4.64 6.73 -4.39
CA GLU A 80 5.74 6.37 -5.29
C GLU A 80 5.28 5.99 -6.71
N VAL A 81 4.22 5.16 -6.82
CA VAL A 81 3.79 4.59 -8.10
C VAL A 81 2.30 4.25 -8.09
N ASP A 82 1.63 4.40 -9.24
CA ASP A 82 0.25 3.96 -9.46
C ASP A 82 0.22 2.64 -10.24
N PHE A 83 -0.53 1.67 -9.74
CA PHE A 83 -0.91 0.46 -10.48
C PHE A 83 -2.38 0.55 -10.88
N VAL A 84 -2.64 0.58 -12.19
CA VAL A 84 -4.00 0.77 -12.73
C VAL A 84 -4.46 -0.52 -13.39
N SER A 85 -5.72 -0.87 -13.15
CA SER A 85 -6.43 -1.88 -13.94
C SER A 85 -7.67 -1.29 -14.57
N HIS A 86 -8.09 -1.86 -15.68
CA HIS A 86 -9.26 -1.40 -16.43
C HIS A 86 -10.01 -2.60 -17.01
N PHE A 87 -11.33 -2.53 -17.02
CA PHE A 87 -12.15 -3.47 -17.76
C PHE A 87 -12.06 -3.14 -19.24
N VAL A 88 -11.72 -4.13 -20.07
CA VAL A 88 -11.72 -3.97 -21.52
C VAL A 88 -12.83 -4.81 -22.09
N ILE A 89 -13.76 -4.18 -22.80
CA ILE A 89 -14.78 -4.88 -23.59
C ILE A 89 -14.14 -5.18 -24.94
N LEU A 90 -14.24 -6.43 -25.40
CA LEU A 90 -13.58 -6.87 -26.65
C LEU A 90 -14.00 -6.03 -27.87
N GLU A 91 -15.20 -5.47 -27.85
CA GLU A 91 -15.73 -4.58 -28.88
C GLU A 91 -14.97 -3.25 -28.96
N ASP A 92 -14.39 -2.77 -27.86
CA ASP A 92 -13.59 -1.53 -27.81
C ASP A 92 -12.20 -1.69 -28.44
N LEU A 93 -11.78 -2.94 -28.72
CA LEU A 93 -10.49 -3.28 -29.31
C LEU A 93 -10.54 -3.49 -30.84
N ARG A 94 -11.72 -3.35 -31.46
CA ARG A 94 -11.92 -3.50 -32.91
C ARG A 94 -11.91 -2.15 -33.62
#